data_AF-A0A970GGN8-F1
#
_entry.id   AF-A0A970GGN8-F1
#
_cell.length_a   1.000
_cell.length_b   1.000
_cell.length_c   1.000
_cell.angle_alpha   90.00
_cell.angle_beta   90.00
_cell.angle_gamma   90.00
#
_symmetry.space_group_name_H-M   'P 1'
#
loop_
_entity.id
_entity.type
_entity.pdbx_description
1 polymer ?
#
loop_
_entity_poly.entity_id
_entity_poly.type
_entity_poly.pdbx_seq_one_letter_code
_entity_poly.pdbx_strand_id
1 'polypeptide(L)'
;MDNLIKDLLAFLSGSKSSFFASLEIRKRLEKAGFIYLPEDKPFKIMRGEKYYLCHQGTTIVAFITGSEKIAKTGFNLAGSHIDYPCLKLKPQSLKTEKGITKIGVQLYGSPIISTWLDRELGIAGKIIVKTAKGYKVEYVDLKKPVAVIPN
;
A
#
# COMPACT_ATOMS: atom_id res chain seq x y z
N MET A 1 13.87 21.25 -10.89
CA MET A 1 13.26 19.91 -10.84
C MET A 1 11.78 20.05 -11.13
N ASP A 2 11.31 19.35 -12.16
CA ASP A 2 9.92 19.31 -12.63
C ASP A 2 8.93 19.02 -11.48
N ASN A 3 7.78 19.71 -11.47
CA ASN A 3 6.74 19.50 -10.48
C ASN A 3 6.21 18.06 -10.49
N LEU A 4 6.16 17.42 -11.66
CA LEU A 4 5.72 16.02 -11.77
C LEU A 4 6.70 15.07 -11.08
N ILE A 5 8.01 15.29 -11.26
CA ILE A 5 9.06 14.49 -10.62
C ILE A 5 9.01 14.65 -9.10
N LYS A 6 8.84 15.88 -8.60
CA LYS A 6 8.71 16.13 -7.15
C LYS A 6 7.49 15.41 -6.57
N ASP A 7 6.35 15.43 -7.26
CA ASP A 7 5.14 14.75 -6.81
C ASP A 7 5.30 13.23 -6.81
N LEU A 8 5.94 12.66 -7.83
CA LEU A 8 6.28 11.24 -7.89
C LEU A 8 7.20 10.84 -6.72
N LEU A 9 8.26 11.62 -6.45
CA LEU A 9 9.16 11.34 -5.33
C LEU A 9 8.45 11.42 -3.97
N ALA A 10 7.50 12.34 -3.81
CA ALA A 10 6.66 12.42 -2.62
C ALA A 10 5.76 11.18 -2.50
N PHE A 11 5.15 10.73 -3.60
CA PHE A 11 4.36 9.49 -3.63
C PHE A 11 5.19 8.27 -3.22
N LEU A 12 6.36 8.08 -3.82
CA LEU A 12 7.28 6.97 -3.51
C LEU A 12 7.79 7.02 -2.06
N SER A 13 8.00 8.24 -1.54
CA SER A 13 8.40 8.44 -0.14
C SER A 13 7.30 8.03 0.83
N GLY A 14 6.03 8.28 0.49
CA GLY A 14 4.87 7.82 1.28
C GLY A 14 4.54 6.34 1.12
N SER A 15 5.00 5.68 0.05
CA SER A 15 4.55 4.35 -0.39
C SER A 15 5.50 3.20 -0.01
N LYS A 16 5.86 3.07 1.27
CA LYS A 16 6.87 2.10 1.77
C LYS A 16 6.40 0.63 1.83
N SER A 17 5.12 0.40 1.52
CA SER A 17 4.52 -0.92 1.27
C SER A 17 3.26 -0.72 0.44
N SER A 18 2.68 -1.77 -0.12
CA SER A 18 1.40 -1.68 -0.86
C SER A 18 0.26 -1.11 -0.01
N PHE A 19 0.27 -1.35 1.30
CA PHE A 19 -0.69 -0.72 2.22
C PHE A 19 -0.53 0.79 2.28
N PHE A 20 0.71 1.27 2.36
CA PHE A 20 1.02 2.70 2.38
C PHE A 20 0.78 3.37 1.02
N ALA A 21 1.09 2.68 -0.08
CA ALA A 21 0.77 3.14 -1.43
C ALA A 21 -0.75 3.33 -1.59
N SER A 22 -1.54 2.36 -1.13
CA SER A 22 -3.01 2.46 -1.09
C SER A 22 -3.49 3.66 -0.25
N LEU A 23 -2.92 3.89 0.94
CA LEU A 23 -3.25 5.05 1.77
C LEU A 23 -2.93 6.39 1.07
N GLU A 24 -1.77 6.48 0.41
CA GLU A 24 -1.38 7.71 -0.30
C GLU A 24 -2.27 7.96 -1.53
N ILE A 25 -2.64 6.91 -2.28
CA ILE A 25 -3.62 7.02 -3.37
C ILE A 25 -4.96 7.53 -2.84
N ARG A 26 -5.48 6.94 -1.76
CA ARG A 26 -6.76 7.35 -1.15
C ARG A 26 -6.76 8.81 -0.73
N LYS A 27 -5.70 9.25 -0.05
CA LYS A 27 -5.51 10.65 0.33
C LYS A 27 -5.53 11.60 -0.87
N ARG A 28 -4.88 11.21 -1.97
CA ARG A 28 -4.87 11.99 -3.22
C ARG A 28 -6.23 12.03 -3.91
N LEU A 29 -6.95 10.91 -3.92
CA LEU A 29 -8.31 10.81 -4.44
C LEU A 29 -9.28 11.68 -3.64
N GLU A 30 -9.23 11.61 -2.31
CA GLU A 30 -10.03 12.45 -1.41
C GLU A 30 -9.75 13.93 -1.65
N LYS A 31 -8.47 14.33 -1.76
CA LYS A 31 -8.07 15.70 -2.11
C LYS A 31 -8.58 16.13 -3.49
N ALA A 32 -8.75 15.20 -4.42
CA ALA A 32 -9.30 15.44 -5.76
C ALA A 32 -10.85 15.39 -5.82
N GLY A 33 -11.51 15.23 -4.67
CA GLY A 33 -12.96 15.23 -4.53
C GLY A 33 -13.63 13.88 -4.85
N PHE A 34 -12.90 12.78 -4.75
CA PHE A 34 -13.52 11.44 -4.90
C PHE A 34 -14.22 11.02 -3.60
N ILE A 35 -15.40 10.42 -3.76
CA ILE A 35 -16.24 9.91 -2.68
C ILE A 35 -15.86 8.45 -2.40
N TYR A 36 -15.58 8.14 -1.13
CA TYR A 36 -15.31 6.76 -0.72
C TYR A 36 -16.59 5.91 -0.74
N LEU A 37 -16.54 4.78 -1.43
CA LEU A 37 -17.57 3.75 -1.45
C LEU A 37 -17.13 2.56 -0.57
N PRO A 38 -17.75 2.38 0.61
CA PRO A 38 -17.44 1.25 1.47
C PRO A 38 -18.09 -0.02 0.92
N GLU A 39 -17.29 -1.08 0.77
CA GLU A 39 -17.70 -2.36 0.15
C GLU A 39 -18.78 -3.11 0.95
N ASP A 40 -18.96 -2.78 2.23
CA ASP A 40 -19.95 -3.38 3.12
C ASP A 40 -21.33 -2.71 3.06
N LYS A 41 -21.52 -1.71 2.18
CA LYS A 41 -22.79 -1.01 1.99
C LYS A 41 -23.24 -1.00 0.53
N PRO A 42 -24.55 -0.89 0.26
CA PRO A 42 -25.05 -0.67 -1.09
C PRO A 42 -24.45 0.60 -1.71
N PHE A 43 -23.96 0.49 -2.94
CA PHE A 43 -23.38 1.62 -3.65
C PHE A 43 -24.47 2.58 -4.12
N LYS A 44 -24.36 3.84 -3.71
CA LYS A 44 -25.20 4.95 -4.19
C LYS A 44 -24.36 5.78 -5.16
N ILE A 45 -24.55 5.52 -6.46
CA ILE A 45 -23.75 6.12 -7.53
C ILE A 45 -24.63 7.08 -8.33
N MET A 46 -24.24 8.36 -8.34
CA MET A 46 -24.84 9.42 -9.15
C MET A 46 -23.98 9.68 -10.39
N ARG A 47 -24.61 10.12 -11.49
CA ARG A 47 -23.92 10.47 -12.74
C ARG A 47 -23.08 11.74 -12.58
N GLY A 48 -21.94 11.81 -13.26
CA GLY A 48 -21.02 12.95 -13.20
C GLY A 48 -20.12 12.97 -11.96
N GLU A 49 -20.34 12.07 -11.00
CA GLU A 49 -19.61 12.04 -9.74
C GLU A 49 -18.38 11.13 -9.78
N LYS A 50 -17.48 11.36 -8.83
CA LYS A 50 -16.18 10.67 -8.68
C LYS A 50 -16.21 9.75 -7.46
N TYR A 51 -15.82 8.50 -7.64
CA TYR A 51 -15.87 7.49 -6.58
C TYR A 51 -14.61 6.65 -6.51
N TYR A 52 -14.29 6.17 -5.32
CA TYR A 52 -13.27 5.16 -5.15
C TYR A 52 -13.67 4.13 -4.09
N LEU A 53 -13.17 2.90 -4.25
CA LEU A 53 -13.26 1.86 -3.23
C LEU A 53 -11.87 1.29 -2.94
N CYS A 54 -11.73 0.63 -1.80
CA CYS A 54 -10.49 0.01 -1.37
C CYS A 54 -10.74 -1.41 -0.89
N HIS A 55 -10.32 -2.38 -1.70
CA HIS A 55 -10.44 -3.80 -1.39
C HIS A 55 -9.23 -4.28 -0.59
N GLN A 56 -9.51 -4.88 0.57
CA GLN A 56 -8.52 -5.46 1.51
C GLN A 56 -7.37 -4.53 1.96
N GLY A 57 -7.50 -3.23 1.71
CA GLY A 57 -6.50 -2.22 2.05
C GLY A 57 -5.37 -2.06 1.03
N THR A 58 -5.33 -2.83 -0.06
CA THR A 58 -4.22 -2.80 -1.05
C THR A 58 -4.66 -2.71 -2.50
N THR A 59 -5.94 -2.87 -2.80
CA THR A 59 -6.45 -2.69 -4.17
C THR A 59 -7.35 -1.47 -4.20
N ILE A 60 -7.03 -0.50 -5.04
CA ILE A 60 -7.83 0.71 -5.22
C ILE A 60 -8.47 0.67 -6.60
N VAL A 61 -9.77 0.92 -6.63
CA VAL A 61 -10.50 1.20 -7.87
C VAL A 61 -11.09 2.59 -7.74
N ALA A 62 -10.71 3.49 -8.65
CA ALA A 62 -11.23 4.84 -8.73
C ALA A 62 -11.86 5.06 -10.10
N PHE A 63 -13.02 5.69 -10.14
CA PHE A 63 -13.76 5.92 -11.38
C PHE A 63 -14.56 7.22 -11.32
N ILE A 64 -14.82 7.77 -12.50
CA ILE A 64 -15.68 8.93 -12.69
C ILE A 64 -16.83 8.47 -13.57
N THR A 65 -18.06 8.72 -13.14
CA THR A 65 -19.23 8.33 -13.90
C THR A 65 -19.54 9.34 -15.00
N GLY A 66 -19.77 8.84 -16.23
CA GLY A 66 -20.23 9.66 -17.34
C GLY A 66 -21.70 10.10 -17.18
N SER A 67 -22.15 10.96 -18.09
CA SER A 67 -23.55 11.43 -18.17
C SER A 67 -24.46 10.48 -18.96
N GLU A 68 -23.88 9.71 -19.90
CA GLU A 68 -24.58 8.80 -20.80
C GLU A 68 -24.67 7.36 -20.28
N LYS A 69 -25.55 6.55 -20.90
CA LYS A 69 -25.64 5.13 -20.58
C LYS A 69 -24.35 4.40 -20.97
N ILE A 70 -23.88 3.52 -20.08
CA ILE A 70 -22.64 2.77 -20.29
C ILE A 70 -22.66 1.88 -21.54
N ALA A 71 -23.84 1.36 -21.90
CA ALA A 71 -24.03 0.57 -23.13
C ALA A 71 -23.73 1.37 -24.42
N LYS A 72 -23.72 2.71 -24.35
CA LYS A 72 -23.36 3.57 -25.48
C LYS A 72 -21.91 4.04 -25.47
N THR A 73 -21.32 4.18 -24.28
CA THR A 73 -20.04 4.90 -24.09
C THR A 73 -18.89 4.00 -23.61
N GLY A 74 -19.19 2.80 -23.10
CA GLY A 74 -18.20 1.86 -22.60
C GLY A 74 -17.42 2.39 -21.39
N PHE A 75 -16.18 1.92 -21.26
CA PHE A 75 -15.26 2.32 -20.19
C PHE A 75 -13.92 2.77 -20.79
N ASN A 76 -13.35 3.83 -20.21
CA ASN A 76 -11.94 4.17 -20.38
C ASN A 76 -11.19 3.65 -19.16
N LEU A 77 -10.40 2.58 -19.34
CA LEU A 77 -9.72 1.90 -18.24
C LEU A 77 -8.21 2.08 -18.34
N ALA A 78 -7.60 2.43 -17.22
CA ALA A 78 -6.17 2.35 -17.00
C ALA A 78 -5.92 1.45 -15.78
N GLY A 79 -4.96 0.54 -15.92
CA GLY A 79 -4.58 -0.40 -14.87
C GLY A 79 -3.11 -0.27 -14.53
N SER A 80 -2.79 -0.41 -13.25
CA SER A 80 -1.43 -0.53 -12.73
C SER A 80 -1.47 -1.35 -11.44
N HIS A 81 -0.31 -1.57 -10.81
CA HIS A 81 -0.18 -2.30 -9.56
C HIS A 81 0.68 -1.51 -8.57
N ILE A 82 0.44 -1.73 -7.27
CA ILE A 82 1.07 -0.95 -6.18
C ILE A 82 1.97 -1.80 -5.28
N ASP A 83 2.22 -3.03 -5.71
CA ASP A 83 3.17 -3.95 -5.12
C ASP A 83 4.46 -4.00 -5.94
N TYR A 84 5.52 -4.50 -5.29
CA TYR A 84 6.85 -4.57 -5.87
C TYR A 84 7.63 -5.72 -5.20
N PRO A 85 8.64 -6.29 -5.88
CA PRO A 85 9.47 -7.33 -5.28
C PRO A 85 10.11 -6.85 -3.98
N CYS A 86 9.94 -7.62 -2.91
CA CYS A 86 10.40 -7.23 -1.57
C CYS A 86 10.63 -8.44 -0.65
N LEU A 87 11.14 -8.16 0.54
CA LEU A 87 11.27 -9.13 1.64
C LEU A 87 10.11 -8.92 2.62
N LYS A 88 9.31 -9.98 2.86
CA LYS A 88 8.23 -9.97 3.85
C LYS A 88 8.64 -10.78 5.06
N LEU A 89 8.30 -10.32 6.26
CA LEU A 89 8.58 -11.07 7.50
C LEU A 89 7.80 -12.38 7.53
N LYS A 90 8.47 -13.48 7.88
CA LYS A 90 7.83 -14.77 8.12
C LYS A 90 7.19 -14.79 9.51
N PRO A 91 5.98 -15.33 9.67
CA PRO A 91 5.39 -15.51 10.99
C PRO A 91 6.27 -16.42 11.84
N GLN A 92 6.30 -16.17 13.16
CA GLN A 92 6.96 -17.03 14.16
C GLN A 92 8.44 -17.39 13.84
N SER A 93 9.17 -16.48 13.21
CA SER A 93 10.53 -16.74 12.72
C SER A 93 11.63 -15.97 13.47
N LEU A 94 11.25 -15.24 14.52
CA LEU A 94 12.20 -14.46 15.31
C LEU A 94 13.00 -15.38 16.23
N LYS A 95 14.34 -15.29 16.15
CA LYS A 95 15.26 -16.12 16.93
C LYS A 95 16.48 -15.30 17.35
N THR A 96 16.94 -15.48 18.59
CA THR A 96 18.17 -14.88 19.09
C THR A 96 19.24 -15.94 19.28
N GLU A 97 20.40 -15.75 18.67
CA GLU A 97 21.55 -16.65 18.76
C GLU A 97 22.83 -15.83 18.94
N LYS A 98 23.66 -16.18 19.92
CA LYS A 98 24.96 -15.53 20.19
C LYS A 98 24.85 -13.98 20.28
N GLY A 99 23.78 -13.47 20.90
CA GLY A 99 23.54 -12.04 21.06
C GLY A 99 22.94 -11.32 19.83
N ILE A 100 22.67 -12.04 18.73
CA ILE A 100 22.11 -11.47 17.51
C ILE A 100 20.66 -11.97 17.34
N THR A 101 19.71 -11.03 17.27
CA THR A 101 18.31 -11.33 16.93
C THR A 101 18.12 -11.30 15.42
N LYS A 102 17.67 -12.42 14.87
CA LYS A 102 17.37 -12.62 13.46
C LYS A 102 15.87 -12.82 13.30
N ILE A 103 15.33 -12.41 12.16
CA ILE A 103 13.96 -12.69 11.75
C ILE A 103 13.97 -13.29 10.36
N GLY A 104 13.22 -14.37 10.17
CA GLY A 104 13.08 -14.98 8.86
C GLY A 104 12.29 -14.08 7.92
N VAL A 105 12.71 -14.03 6.66
CA VAL A 105 11.97 -13.35 5.58
C VAL A 105 11.57 -14.34 4.50
N GLN A 106 10.51 -14.00 3.77
CA GLN A 106 10.09 -14.67 2.54
C GLN A 106 10.21 -13.68 1.38
N LEU A 107 10.57 -14.21 0.22
CA LEU A 107 10.60 -13.42 -1.01
C LEU A 107 9.17 -13.17 -1.48
N TYR A 108 8.89 -11.93 -1.84
CA TYR A 108 7.68 -11.57 -2.57
C TYR A 108 8.10 -11.12 -3.97
N GLY A 109 7.56 -11.76 -5.00
CA GLY A 109 8.04 -11.60 -6.38
C GLY A 109 9.44 -12.16 -6.58
N SER A 110 10.17 -11.61 -7.55
CA SER A 110 11.54 -12.02 -7.91
C SER A 110 12.54 -10.87 -7.68
N PRO A 111 12.85 -10.52 -6.41
CA PRO A 111 13.78 -9.44 -6.12
C PRO A 111 15.21 -9.83 -6.48
N ILE A 112 16.01 -8.86 -6.92
CA ILE A 112 17.46 -9.02 -7.11
C ILE A 112 18.12 -9.01 -5.72
N ILE A 113 18.29 -10.20 -5.13
CA ILE A 113 18.70 -10.37 -3.71
C ILE A 113 20.00 -9.65 -3.38
N SER A 114 20.98 -9.65 -4.28
CA SER A 114 22.26 -8.98 -4.05
C SER A 114 22.12 -7.48 -3.77
N THR A 115 21.03 -6.83 -4.23
CA THR A 115 20.81 -5.39 -3.97
C THR A 115 20.26 -5.10 -2.57
N TRP A 116 19.80 -6.13 -1.85
CA TRP A 116 19.29 -6.05 -0.48
C TRP A 116 20.38 -6.27 0.58
N LEU A 117 21.54 -6.82 0.20
CA LEU A 117 22.67 -7.00 1.10
C LEU A 117 23.27 -5.65 1.51
N ASP A 118 23.77 -5.56 2.73
CA ASP A 118 24.45 -4.41 3.31
C ASP A 118 23.64 -3.09 3.21
N ARG A 119 22.31 -3.20 3.25
CA ARG A 119 21.39 -2.06 3.30
C ARG A 119 20.88 -1.81 4.71
N GLU A 120 20.75 -0.53 5.05
CA GLU A 120 19.98 -0.07 6.19
C GLU A 120 18.48 -0.23 5.90
N LEU A 121 17.86 -1.27 6.47
CA LEU A 121 16.47 -1.63 6.19
C LEU A 121 15.54 -1.14 7.30
N GLY A 122 14.47 -0.47 6.90
CA GLY A 122 13.28 -0.23 7.72
C GLY A 122 12.26 -1.37 7.57
N ILE A 123 11.19 -1.32 8.36
CA ILE A 123 10.06 -2.26 8.28
C ILE A 123 8.77 -1.45 8.19
N ALA A 124 7.99 -1.69 7.14
CA ALA A 124 6.69 -1.04 6.96
C ALA A 124 5.60 -2.05 6.59
N GLY A 125 4.38 -1.82 7.06
CA GLY A 125 3.25 -2.68 6.76
C GLY A 125 2.03 -2.44 7.64
N LYS A 126 1.18 -3.47 7.71
CA LYS A 126 -0.07 -3.49 8.49
C LYS A 126 0.07 -4.50 9.61
N ILE A 127 -0.31 -4.12 10.83
CA ILE A 127 -0.39 -5.00 11.99
C ILE A 127 -1.81 -5.05 12.51
N ILE A 128 -2.15 -6.15 13.18
CA ILE A 128 -3.41 -6.30 13.91
C ILE A 128 -3.04 -6.41 15.39
N VAL A 129 -3.54 -5.49 16.20
CA VAL A 129 -3.21 -5.37 17.61
C VAL A 129 -4.43 -5.75 18.44
N LYS A 130 -4.22 -6.56 19.48
CA LYS A 130 -5.26 -6.82 20.48
C LYS A 130 -5.36 -5.64 21.43
N THR A 131 -6.56 -5.14 21.63
CA THR A 131 -6.91 -4.03 22.52
C THR A 131 -7.97 -4.48 23.53
N ALA A 132 -8.27 -3.65 24.54
CA ALA A 132 -9.35 -3.93 25.49
C ALA A 132 -10.74 -4.05 24.81
N LYS A 133 -10.94 -3.48 23.62
CA LYS A 133 -12.22 -3.47 22.88
C LYS A 133 -12.26 -4.49 21.73
N GLY A 134 -11.28 -5.41 21.64
CA GLY A 134 -11.13 -6.35 20.52
C GLY A 134 -9.88 -6.07 19.71
N TYR A 135 -9.91 -6.30 18.39
CA TYR A 135 -8.75 -6.13 17.52
C TYR A 135 -8.80 -4.80 16.77
N LYS A 136 -7.64 -4.16 16.59
CA LYS A 136 -7.47 -2.93 15.81
C LYS A 136 -6.39 -3.12 14.76
N VAL A 137 -6.64 -2.61 13.55
CA VAL A 137 -5.64 -2.51 12.50
C VAL A 137 -4.82 -1.23 12.70
N GLU A 138 -3.50 -1.35 12.65
CA GLU A 138 -2.57 -0.22 12.65
C GLU A 138 -1.60 -0.34 11.46
N TYR A 139 -1.16 0.81 10.95
CA TYR A 139 -0.13 0.88 9.92
C TYR A 139 1.18 1.33 10.57
N VAL A 140 2.23 0.55 10.38
CA VAL A 140 3.54 0.80 11.00
C VAL A 140 4.56 1.09 9.90
N ASP A 141 5.37 2.11 10.15
CA ASP A 141 6.54 2.47 9.36
C ASP A 141 7.68 2.79 10.34
N LEU A 142 8.60 1.84 10.49
CA LEU A 142 9.81 2.01 11.28
C LEU A 142 10.81 2.82 10.44
N LYS A 143 10.70 4.15 10.53
CA LYS A 143 11.49 5.11 9.74
C LYS A 143 12.99 5.07 9.99
N LYS A 144 13.41 4.50 11.12
CA LYS A 144 14.82 4.29 11.43
C LYS A 144 15.27 2.93 10.90
N PRO A 145 16.51 2.80 10.41
CA PRO A 145 17.08 1.49 10.15
C PRO A 145 17.00 0.60 11.39
N VAL A 146 16.40 -0.59 11.22
CA VAL A 146 16.23 -1.57 12.31
C VAL A 146 16.70 -2.97 11.91
N ALA A 147 17.08 -3.16 10.65
CA ALA A 147 17.55 -4.44 10.14
C ALA A 147 18.65 -4.22 9.08
N VAL A 148 19.48 -5.24 8.92
CA VAL A 148 20.48 -5.36 7.86
C VAL A 148 20.59 -6.82 7.46
N ILE A 149 20.91 -7.08 6.20
CA ILE A 149 21.28 -8.40 5.72
C ILE A 149 22.78 -8.32 5.39
N PRO A 150 23.65 -8.70 6.32
CA PRO A 150 25.09 -8.60 6.10
C PRO A 150 25.52 -9.62 5.03
N ASN A 151 26.47 -9.22 4.19
CA ASN A 151 27.20 -10.12 3.28
C ASN A 151 28.20 -11.00 4.05
#